data_AF-A0A9X8YQE2-F1
#
_entry.id   AF-A0A9X8YQE2-F1
#
_cell.length_a   1.000
_cell.length_b   1.000
_cell.length_c   1.000
_cell.angle_alpha   90.00
_cell.angle_beta   90.00
_cell.angle_gamma   90.00
#
_symmetry.space_group_name_H-M   'P 1'
#
loop_
_entity.id
_entity.type
_entity.pdbx_description
1 polymer ?
#
loop_
_entity_poly.entity_id
_entity_poly.type
_entity_poly.pdbx_seq_one_letter_code
_entity_poly.pdbx_strand_id
1 'polypeptide(L)' 'MEYAVSVESFLSSLQRHNPHQPEYLQAVREVFTSLWPFIERNPRYREQALLERLVEPERIIQFRVSWVDDRGQVQVNRA' A
#
# COMPACT_ATOMS: atom_id res chain seq x y z
N MET A 1 -12.16 7.41 5.29
CA MET A 1 -12.34 5.96 5.41
C MET A 1 -13.35 5.71 6.51
N GLU A 2 -14.38 4.90 6.27
CA GLU A 2 -15.27 4.40 7.32
C GLU A 2 -14.43 3.65 8.37
N TYR A 3 -14.71 3.83 9.66
CA TYR A 3 -14.00 3.13 10.74
C TYR A 3 -14.17 1.61 10.54
N ALA A 4 -13.09 0.95 10.13
CA ALA A 4 -13.11 -0.48 9.86
C ALA A 4 -13.32 -1.26 11.16
N VAL A 5 -14.47 -1.92 11.27
CA VAL A 5 -14.83 -2.77 12.42
C VAL A 5 -14.08 -4.11 12.36
N SER A 6 -13.67 -4.55 11.17
CA SER A 6 -12.97 -5.81 10.93
C SER A 6 -11.85 -5.69 9.89
N VAL A 7 -10.90 -6.63 9.90
CA VAL A 7 -9.81 -6.69 8.92
C VAL A 7 -10.34 -6.74 7.48
N GLU A 8 -11.42 -7.47 7.23
CA GLU A 8 -12.01 -7.56 5.88
C GLU A 8 -12.65 -6.25 5.42
N SER A 9 -13.29 -5.50 6.33
CA SER A 9 -13.81 -4.17 6.00
C SER A 9 -12.69 -3.19 5.66
N PHE A 10 -11.56 -3.28 6.37
CA PHE A 10 -10.37 -2.47 6.11
C PHE A 10 -9.76 -2.82 4.73
N LEU A 11 -9.52 -4.09 4.46
CA LEU A 11 -8.95 -4.56 3.19
C LEU A 11 -9.87 -4.26 2.00
N SER A 12 -11.19 -4.41 2.17
CA SER A 12 -12.18 -4.04 1.14
C SER A 12 -12.12 -2.55 0.82
N SER A 13 -11.92 -1.70 1.84
CA SER A 13 -11.75 -0.26 1.61
C SER A 13 -10.50 0.02 0.79
N LEU A 14 -9.37 -0.64 1.10
CA LEU A 14 -8.11 -0.47 0.38
C LEU A 14 -8.17 -0.96 -1.07
N GLN A 15 -8.84 -2.08 -1.32
CA GLN A 15 -9.01 -2.61 -2.67
C GLN A 15 -9.78 -1.65 -3.57
N ARG A 16 -10.76 -0.89 -3.05
CA ARG A 16 -11.47 0.14 -3.82
C ARG A 16 -10.56 1.29 -4.24
N HIS A 17 -9.58 1.64 -3.42
CA HIS A 17 -8.63 2.72 -3.71
C HIS A 17 -7.45 2.26 -4.59
N ASN A 18 -7.07 0.98 -4.54
CA ASN A 18 -5.89 0.43 -5.22
C ASN A 18 -6.23 -0.81 -6.08
N PRO A 19 -7.22 -0.76 -6.99
CA PRO A 19 -7.78 -1.97 -7.62
C PRO A 19 -6.83 -2.73 -8.55
N HIS A 20 -5.75 -2.09 -9.01
CA HIS A 20 -4.80 -2.66 -9.98
C HIS A 20 -3.43 -3.01 -9.37
N GLN A 21 -3.36 -3.14 -8.05
CA GLN A 21 -2.12 -3.46 -7.34
C GLN A 21 -2.28 -4.75 -6.51
N PRO A 22 -2.41 -5.93 -7.15
CA PRO A 22 -2.72 -7.17 -6.44
C PRO A 22 -1.62 -7.59 -5.47
N GLU A 23 -0.35 -7.37 -5.80
CA GLU A 23 0.79 -7.69 -4.92
C GLU A 23 0.80 -6.81 -3.66
N TYR A 24 0.49 -5.51 -3.81
CA TYR A 24 0.32 -4.60 -2.68
C TYR A 24 -0.84 -5.05 -1.79
N LEU A 25 -2.01 -5.33 -2.37
CA LEU A 25 -3.18 -5.77 -1.62
C LEU A 25 -2.95 -7.10 -0.89
N GLN A 26 -2.22 -8.03 -1.51
CA GLN A 26 -1.82 -9.29 -0.88
C GLN A 26 -0.90 -9.03 0.32
N ALA A 27 0.16 -8.24 0.14
CA ALA A 27 1.10 -7.93 1.21
C ALA A 27 0.41 -7.27 2.41
N VAL A 28 -0.48 -6.30 2.15
CA VAL A 28 -1.28 -5.67 3.22
C VAL A 28 -2.17 -6.69 3.91
N ARG A 29 -2.85 -7.58 3.16
CA ARG A 29 -3.68 -8.65 3.75
C ARG A 29 -2.87 -9.53 4.70
N GLU A 30 -1.73 -10.06 4.26
CA GLU A 30 -0.91 -10.96 5.07
C GLU A 30 -0.46 -10.29 6.37
N VAL A 31 0.05 -9.06 6.28
CA VAL A 31 0.49 -8.29 7.45
C VAL A 31 -0.69 -7.99 8.38
N PHE A 32 -1.78 -7.42 7.87
CA PHE A 32 -2.90 -7.00 8.70
C PHE A 32 -3.66 -8.16 9.31
N THR A 33 -3.82 -9.29 8.62
CA THR A 33 -4.41 -10.51 9.21
C THR A 33 -3.59 -10.99 10.40
N SER A 34 -2.25 -10.90 10.35
CA SER A 34 -1.39 -11.28 11.47
C SER A 34 -1.45 -10.29 12.65
N LEU A 35 -1.54 -8.99 12.37
CA LEU A 35 -1.54 -7.93 13.39
C LEU A 35 -2.92 -7.69 14.01
N TRP A 36 -4.01 -8.03 13.32
CA TRP A 36 -5.37 -7.67 13.73
C TRP A 36 -5.72 -8.11 15.17
N PRO A 37 -5.40 -9.35 15.63
CA PRO A 37 -5.69 -9.76 16.99
C PRO A 37 -4.97 -8.92 18.05
N PHE A 38 -3.78 -8.40 17.74
CA PHE A 38 -3.07 -7.48 18.63
C PHE A 38 -3.74 -6.11 18.63
N ILE A 39 -4.12 -5.59 17.47
CA ILE A 39 -4.81 -4.30 17.33
C ILE A 39 -6.17 -4.33 18.08
N GLU A 40 -6.89 -5.45 18.01
CA GLU A 40 -8.15 -5.65 18.76
C GLU A 40 -7.95 -5.57 20.28
N ARG A 41 -6.85 -6.15 20.79
CA ARG A 41 -6.50 -6.05 22.21
C ARG A 41 -5.94 -4.69 22.61
N ASN A 42 -5.55 -3.85 21.64
CA ASN A 42 -4.91 -2.56 21.86
C ASN A 42 -5.59 -1.46 21.02
N PRO A 43 -6.81 -1.00 21.40
CA PRO A 43 -7.65 -0.13 20.57
C PRO A 43 -7.01 1.19 20.15
N ARG A 44 -6.05 1.69 20.94
CA ARG A 44 -5.28 2.91 20.66
C ARG A 44 -4.66 2.94 19.26
N TYR A 45 -4.34 1.78 18.68
CA TYR A 45 -3.75 1.70 17.33
C TYR A 45 -4.78 1.91 16.21
N ARG A 46 -6.07 2.00 16.53
CA ARG A 46 -7.13 2.41 15.58
C ARG A 46 -7.45 3.91 15.66
N GLU A 47 -6.80 4.64 16.56
CA GLU A 47 -7.00 6.08 16.71
C GLU A 47 -6.19 6.86 15.67
N GLN A 48 -6.56 8.12 15.45
CA GLN A 48 -5.80 9.06 14.61
C GLN A 48 -5.50 8.57 13.18
N ALA A 49 -6.38 7.71 12.65
CA ALA A 49 -6.23 7.08 11.34
C ALA A 49 -4.85 6.40 11.15
N LEU A 50 -4.32 5.79 12.22
CA LEU A 50 -2.96 5.23 12.19
C LEU A 50 -2.80 4.14 11.13
N LEU A 51 -3.79 3.25 11.00
CA LEU A 51 -3.72 2.14 10.05
C LEU A 51 -3.78 2.64 8.61
N GLU A 52 -4.62 3.63 8.35
CA GLU A 52 -4.77 4.31 7.07
C GLU A 52 -3.48 5.03 6.66
N ARG A 53 -2.83 5.71 7.60
CA ARG A 53 -1.54 6.39 7.36
C ARG A 53 -0.40 5.40 7.15
N LEU A 54 -0.48 4.21 7.74
CA LEU A 54 0.56 3.20 7.62
C LEU A 54 0.58 2.56 6.21
N VAL A 55 -0.60 2.37 5.63
CA VAL A 55 -0.76 1.74 4.30
C VAL A 55 -0.65 2.75 3.17
N GLU A 56 -0.89 4.03 3.43
CA GLU A 56 -0.69 5.09 2.46
C GLU A 56 0.77 5.57 2.47
N PRO A 57 1.51 5.46 1.35
CA PRO A 57 2.88 5.94 1.30
C PRO A 57 2.93 7.47 1.43
N GLU A 58 3.86 7.98 2.24
CA GLU A 58 4.04 9.44 2.39
C GLU A 58 4.44 10.13 1.08
N ARG A 59 5.18 9.43 0.22
CA ARG A 59 5.58 9.93 -1.10
C ARG A 59 5.87 8.76 -2.05
N ILE A 60 5.35 8.88 -3.27
CA ILE A 60 5.74 8.05 -4.42
C ILE A 60 6.48 8.96 -5.40
N ILE A 61 7.66 8.53 -5.86
CA ILE A 61 8.43 9.23 -6.89
C ILE A 61 8.53 8.29 -8.09
N GLN A 62 8.07 8.76 -9.25
CA GLN A 62 8.19 8.05 -10.50
C GLN A 62 8.84 8.98 -11.53
N PHE A 63 9.87 8.53 -12.24
CA PHE A 63 10.62 9.38 -13.17
C PHE A 63 11.15 8.63 -14.38
N ARG A 64 11.44 9.40 -15.42
CA ARG A 64 12.03 8.87 -16.66
C ARG A 64 13.53 8.69 -16.49
N VAL A 65 14.02 7.51 -16.86
CA VAL A 65 15.44 7.21 -16.99
C VAL A 65 15.79 7.12 -18.47
N SER A 66 16.61 8.04 -18.95
CA SER A 66 17.09 8.05 -20.35
C SER A 66 18.57 7.71 -20.39
N TRP A 67 18.93 6.74 -21.21
CA TRP A 67 20.30 6.26 -21.36
C TRP A 67 20.56 5.83 -22.81
N VAL A 68 21.82 5.55 -23.14
CA VAL A 68 22.25 5.12 -24.49
C VAL A 68 22.92 3.76 -24.37
N ASP A 69 22.53 2.81 -25.23
CA ASP A 69 23.10 1.47 -25.24
C ASP A 69 24.42 1.37 -26.02
N ASP A 70 25.05 0.18 -26.00
CA ASP A 70 26.34 -0.08 -26.68
C ASP A 70 26.27 0.09 -28.20
N ARG A 71 25.07 0.13 -28.79
CA ARG A 71 24.84 0.38 -30.22
C ARG A 71 24.57 1.86 -30.51
N GLY A 72 24.64 2.72 -29.50
CA GLY A 72 24.35 4.15 -29.61
C GLY A 72 22.85 4.47 -29.67
N GLN A 73 21.96 3.52 -29.36
CA GLN A 73 20.52 3.76 -29.40
C GLN A 73 20.01 4.32 -28.07
N VAL A 74 19.14 5.33 -28.15
CA VAL A 74 18.53 5.93 -26.96
C VAL A 74 17.44 5.00 -26.42
N GLN A 75 17.55 4.69 -25.14
CA GLN A 75 16.61 3.89 -24.38
C GLN A 75 15.90 4.76 -23.34
N VAL A 76 14.63 4.45 -23.07
CA VAL A 76 13.80 5.18 -22.11
C VAL A 76 13.09 4.19 -21.20
N ASN A 77 13.33 4.30 -19.90
CA ASN A 77 12.69 3.50 -18.87
C ASN A 77 11.96 4.38 -17.85
N ARG A 78 11.17 3.73 -17.00
CA ARG A 78 10.47 4.32 -15.86
C ARG A 78 11.02 3.70 -14.59
N ALA A 79 11.41 4.55 -13.64
CA ALA A 79 11.72 4.18 -12.26
C ALA A 79 10.59 4.66 -11.34
#